data_AF-A0A9D6Q9R1-F1
#
_entry.id   AF-A0A9D6Q9R1-F1
#
_cell.length_a   1.000
_cell.length_b   1.000
_cell.length_c   1.000
_cell.angle_alpha   90.00
_cell.angle_beta   90.00
_cell.angle_gamma   90.00
#
_symmetry.space_group_name_H-M   'P 1'
#
loop_
_entity.id
_entity.type
_entity.pdbx_description
1 polymer ?
#
loop_
_entity_poly.entity_id
_entity_poly.type
_entity_poly.pdbx_seq_one_letter_code
_entity_poly.pdbx_strand_id
1 'polypeptide(L)'
;MRSSEGSRLWRFLNSPIVVLAIGAALWPAISALSASISTRWRIAAAATELRALAENQTANSEGGSVKLLVSGFISQAADGFREAFSQVGNDHAKSIAEIRQIRPLLVVSEVAATASSGPWKEKIVGRVVNNADVAVENLNLCVMFFDGDGHLIDAEYSWLRDQQVVEPKQTVAFAIERSLGQGNEPMSELARRKSQRIDVQVANFTIVQAPRSEASSGRRDPNTQ
;
A
#
# COMPACT_ATOMS: atom_id res chain seq x y z
N MET A 1 0.63 -7.39 -55.83
CA MET A 1 1.43 -8.43 -55.14
C MET A 1 2.26 -7.79 -54.03
N ARG A 2 1.72 -7.68 -52.81
CA ARG A 2 2.46 -7.38 -51.55
C ARG A 2 1.59 -7.83 -50.38
N SER A 3 1.64 -9.11 -49.99
CA SER A 3 1.05 -9.58 -48.71
C SER A 3 1.64 -10.88 -48.14
N SER A 4 2.76 -11.41 -48.67
CA SER A 4 3.33 -12.67 -48.18
C SER A 4 4.32 -12.53 -47.02
N GLU A 5 4.88 -11.34 -46.78
CA GLU A 5 5.87 -11.14 -45.70
C GLU A 5 5.22 -10.96 -44.31
N GLY A 6 4.05 -10.32 -44.25
CA GLY A 6 3.34 -10.09 -42.98
C GLY A 6 2.92 -11.36 -42.25
N SER A 7 2.59 -12.43 -42.98
CA SER A 7 2.14 -13.70 -42.39
C SER A 7 3.28 -14.52 -41.77
N ARG A 8 4.51 -14.36 -42.26
CA ARG A 8 5.70 -15.02 -41.70
C ARG A 8 6.16 -14.32 -40.43
N LEU A 9 6.14 -13.00 -40.42
CA LEU A 9 6.50 -12.21 -39.23
C LEU A 9 5.51 -12.46 -38.08
N TRP A 10 4.20 -12.53 -38.38
CA TRP A 10 3.18 -12.83 -37.36
C TRP A 10 3.32 -14.24 -36.78
N ARG A 11 3.67 -15.24 -37.60
CA ARG A 11 3.93 -16.61 -37.10
C ARG A 11 5.21 -16.70 -36.27
N PHE A 12 6.22 -15.89 -36.59
CA PHE A 12 7.46 -15.84 -35.82
C PHE A 12 7.26 -15.13 -34.47
N LEU A 13 6.54 -14.00 -34.46
CA LEU A 13 6.23 -13.26 -33.23
C LEU A 13 5.27 -14.01 -32.30
N ASN A 14 4.38 -14.84 -32.87
CA ASN A 14 3.48 -15.71 -32.10
C ASN A 14 4.10 -17.08 -31.80
N SER A 15 5.42 -17.24 -32.03
CA SER A 15 6.15 -18.43 -31.58
C SER A 15 6.26 -18.41 -30.06
N PRO A 16 5.91 -19.50 -29.36
CA PRO A 16 5.96 -19.56 -27.89
C PRO A 16 7.32 -19.17 -27.29
N ILE A 17 8.42 -19.50 -27.98
CA ILE A 17 9.78 -19.17 -27.56
C ILE A 17 10.02 -17.65 -27.64
N VAL A 18 9.53 -17.00 -28.69
CA VAL A 18 9.69 -15.55 -28.90
C VAL A 18 8.85 -14.78 -27.89
N VAL A 19 7.63 -15.25 -27.59
CA VAL A 19 6.77 -14.67 -26.55
C VAL A 19 7.42 -14.77 -25.16
N LEU A 20 8.03 -15.91 -24.83
CA LEU A 20 8.77 -16.09 -23.57
C LEU A 20 10.00 -15.17 -23.49
N ALA A 21 10.76 -15.04 -24.58
CA ALA A 21 11.93 -14.16 -24.63
C ALA A 21 11.55 -12.67 -24.48
N ILE A 22 10.47 -12.23 -25.14
CA ILE A 22 9.94 -10.87 -25.00
C ILE A 22 9.43 -10.64 -23.56
N GLY A 23 8.72 -11.61 -22.98
CA GLY A 23 8.25 -11.53 -21.59
C GLY A 23 9.41 -11.41 -20.58
N ALA A 24 10.49 -12.18 -20.77
CA ALA A 24 11.69 -12.11 -19.95
C ALA A 24 12.43 -10.77 -20.11
N ALA A 25 12.52 -10.25 -21.34
CA ALA A 25 13.17 -8.98 -21.62
C ALA A 25 12.40 -7.76 -21.06
N LEU A 26 11.06 -7.83 -21.05
CA LEU A 26 10.20 -6.77 -20.50
C LEU A 26 10.00 -6.89 -18.98
N TRP A 27 10.47 -7.98 -18.36
CA TRP A 27 10.27 -8.27 -16.94
C TRP A 27 10.76 -7.16 -15.99
N PRO A 28 11.96 -6.56 -16.17
CA PRO A 28 12.44 -5.50 -15.28
C PRO A 28 11.58 -4.23 -15.34
N ALA A 29 10.97 -3.95 -16.50
CA ALA A 29 10.08 -2.80 -16.66
C ALA A 29 8.71 -3.05 -16.00
N ILE A 30 8.20 -4.29 -16.09
CA ILE A 30 6.96 -4.71 -15.42
C ILE A 30 7.14 -4.74 -13.90
N SER A 31 8.29 -5.18 -13.40
CA SER A 31 8.59 -5.17 -11.95
C SER A 31 8.79 -3.76 -11.40
N ALA A 32 9.37 -2.84 -12.17
CA ALA A 32 9.45 -1.44 -11.79
C ALA A 32 8.07 -0.75 -11.71
N LEU A 33 7.12 -1.12 -12.58
CA LEU A 33 5.74 -0.59 -12.55
C LEU A 33 4.85 -1.23 -11.46
N SER A 34 5.19 -2.42 -10.96
CA SER A 34 4.33 -3.21 -10.05
C SER A 34 4.48 -2.88 -8.56
N ALA A 35 5.16 -1.78 -8.22
CA ALA A 35 5.22 -1.24 -6.85
C ALA A 35 3.82 -0.91 -6.28
N SER A 36 2.80 -0.73 -7.13
CA SER A 36 1.41 -0.50 -6.75
C SER A 36 0.65 -1.80 -6.39
N ILE A 37 -0.11 -1.75 -5.29
CA ILE A 37 -0.68 -2.89 -4.54
C ILE A 37 -1.63 -3.79 -5.35
N SER A 38 -2.32 -3.28 -6.38
CA SER A 38 -3.32 -4.02 -7.16
C SER A 38 -2.73 -4.97 -8.21
N THR A 39 -1.47 -4.79 -8.59
CA THR A 39 -0.78 -5.60 -9.60
C THR A 39 -0.26 -6.92 -9.03
N ARG A 40 -0.18 -7.04 -7.69
CA ARG A 40 0.47 -8.13 -6.96
C ARG A 40 -0.28 -9.46 -7.03
N TRP A 41 -1.62 -9.44 -6.93
CA TRP A 41 -2.46 -10.64 -7.10
C TRP A 41 -2.42 -11.18 -8.53
N ARG A 42 -2.25 -10.29 -9.52
CA ARG A 42 -2.19 -10.67 -10.94
C ARG A 42 -0.88 -11.37 -11.30
N ILE A 43 0.22 -11.04 -10.63
CA ILE A 43 1.52 -11.69 -10.84
C ILE A 43 1.53 -13.11 -10.26
N ALA A 44 0.96 -13.32 -9.07
CA ALA A 44 0.85 -14.65 -8.47
C ALA A 44 -0.01 -15.59 -9.34
N ALA A 45 -1.15 -15.10 -9.85
CA ALA A 45 -2.00 -15.83 -10.78
C ALA A 45 -1.29 -16.13 -12.12
N ALA A 46 -0.55 -15.17 -12.67
CA ALA A 46 0.23 -15.36 -13.88
C ALA A 46 1.36 -16.38 -13.70
N ALA A 47 2.00 -16.44 -12.54
CA ALA A 47 3.04 -17.43 -12.23
C ALA A 47 2.45 -18.86 -12.17
N THR A 48 1.25 -19.03 -11.61
CA THR A 48 0.55 -20.32 -11.61
C THR A 48 0.12 -20.75 -13.02
N GLU A 49 -0.34 -19.81 -13.85
CA GLU A 49 -0.70 -20.09 -15.24
C GLU A 49 0.52 -20.44 -16.09
N LEU A 50 1.64 -19.72 -15.92
CA LEU A 50 2.90 -20.04 -16.59
C LEU A 50 3.41 -21.44 -16.21
N ARG A 51 3.24 -21.85 -14.95
CA ARG A 51 3.59 -23.20 -14.49
C ARG A 51 2.70 -24.26 -15.12
N ALA A 52 1.40 -24.03 -15.17
CA ALA A 52 0.46 -24.94 -15.82
C ALA A 52 0.71 -25.05 -17.34
N LEU A 53 1.06 -23.95 -18.00
CA LEU A 53 1.43 -23.93 -19.42
C LEU A 53 2.75 -24.67 -19.66
N ALA A 54 3.73 -24.53 -18.77
CA ALA A 54 4.99 -25.25 -18.84
C ALA A 54 4.80 -26.75 -18.64
N GLU A 55 4.00 -27.17 -17.66
CA GLU A 55 3.70 -28.59 -17.41
C GLU A 55 2.98 -29.22 -18.61
N ASN A 56 1.97 -28.55 -19.18
CA ASN A 56 1.27 -29.00 -20.39
C ASN A 56 2.18 -29.06 -21.64
N GLN A 57 3.19 -28.19 -21.74
CA GLN A 57 4.18 -28.23 -22.83
C GLN A 57 5.19 -29.37 -22.66
N THR A 58 5.62 -29.66 -21.42
CA THR A 58 6.53 -30.78 -21.14
C THR A 58 5.90 -32.16 -21.34
N ALA A 59 4.57 -32.25 -21.28
CA ALA A 59 3.83 -33.47 -21.61
C ALA A 59 3.73 -33.72 -23.13
N ASN A 60 3.84 -32.66 -23.95
CA ASN A 60 3.64 -32.71 -25.41
C ASN A 60 4.93 -32.56 -26.23
N SER A 61 6.09 -32.46 -25.60
CA SER A 61 7.39 -32.28 -26.28
C SER A 61 8.30 -33.50 -26.10
N GLU A 62 8.58 -34.22 -27.20
CA GLU A 62 9.43 -35.42 -27.23
C GLU A 62 10.95 -35.13 -27.11
N GLY A 63 11.35 -33.88 -26.89
CA GLY A 63 12.77 -33.47 -26.84
C GLY A 63 13.30 -33.20 -25.43
N GLY A 64 14.11 -34.12 -24.90
CA GLY A 64 14.67 -34.05 -23.53
C GLY A 64 15.47 -32.77 -23.20
N SER A 65 16.08 -32.11 -24.20
CA SER A 65 16.89 -30.90 -23.99
C SER A 65 16.05 -29.63 -23.75
N VAL A 66 14.86 -29.54 -24.35
CA VAL A 66 13.94 -28.41 -24.12
C VAL A 66 13.32 -28.51 -22.73
N LYS A 67 13.06 -29.74 -22.27
CA LYS A 67 12.55 -30.03 -20.93
C LYS A 67 13.52 -29.57 -19.83
N LEU A 68 14.83 -29.76 -20.03
CA LEU A 68 15.87 -29.36 -19.08
C LEU A 68 16.09 -27.84 -19.03
N LEU A 69 16.02 -27.15 -20.17
CA LEU A 69 16.15 -25.68 -20.21
C LEU A 69 14.94 -24.99 -19.59
N VAL A 70 13.73 -25.48 -19.87
CA VAL A 70 12.49 -24.94 -19.31
C VAL A 70 12.40 -25.23 -17.80
N SER A 71 12.76 -26.42 -17.35
CA SER A 71 12.74 -26.74 -15.91
C SER A 71 13.77 -25.95 -15.11
N GLY A 72 14.99 -25.77 -15.63
CA GLY A 72 16.04 -24.97 -14.99
C GLY A 72 15.70 -23.48 -14.89
N PHE A 73 15.08 -22.92 -15.93
CA PHE A 73 14.60 -21.54 -15.89
C PHE A 73 13.44 -21.37 -14.90
N ILE A 74 12.50 -22.32 -14.85
CA ILE A 74 11.36 -22.27 -13.92
C ILE A 74 11.82 -22.42 -12.47
N SER A 75 12.79 -23.30 -12.17
CA SER A 75 13.31 -23.45 -10.81
C SER A 75 14.05 -22.19 -10.36
N GLN A 76 14.91 -21.63 -11.21
CA GLN A 76 15.68 -20.43 -10.89
C GLN A 76 14.78 -19.19 -10.75
N ALA A 77 13.74 -19.08 -11.57
CA ALA A 77 12.71 -18.06 -11.42
C ALA A 77 11.91 -18.27 -10.13
N ALA A 78 11.45 -19.50 -9.85
CA ALA A 78 10.67 -19.81 -8.66
C ALA A 78 11.44 -19.58 -7.36
N ASP A 79 12.74 -19.89 -7.33
CA ASP A 79 13.61 -19.64 -6.17
C ASP A 79 13.86 -18.14 -5.99
N GLY A 80 14.12 -17.40 -7.07
CA GLY A 80 14.23 -15.93 -7.01
C GLY A 80 12.94 -15.24 -6.55
N PHE A 81 11.78 -15.74 -6.98
CA PHE A 81 10.49 -15.29 -6.46
C PHE A 81 10.32 -15.65 -4.99
N ARG A 82 10.60 -16.89 -4.60
CA ARG A 82 10.43 -17.36 -3.22
C ARG A 82 11.30 -16.58 -2.26
N GLU A 83 12.55 -16.28 -2.63
CA GLU A 83 13.46 -15.48 -1.83
C GLU A 83 12.94 -14.04 -1.68
N ALA A 84 12.56 -13.38 -2.79
CA ALA A 84 11.99 -12.03 -2.76
C ALA A 84 10.67 -11.97 -1.97
N PHE A 85 9.78 -12.96 -2.10
CA PHE A 85 8.52 -13.03 -1.35
C PHE A 85 8.73 -13.40 0.13
N SER A 86 9.75 -14.20 0.45
CA SER A 86 10.07 -14.56 1.85
C SER A 86 10.68 -13.39 2.61
N GLN A 87 11.53 -12.59 1.98
CA GLN A 87 12.06 -11.35 2.55
C GLN A 87 10.95 -10.32 2.73
N VAL A 88 10.09 -10.12 1.73
CA VAL A 88 8.91 -9.23 1.83
C VAL A 88 7.92 -9.72 2.89
N GLY A 89 7.70 -11.04 3.03
CA GLY A 89 6.83 -11.60 4.05
C GLY A 89 7.33 -11.36 5.48
N ASN A 90 8.64 -11.50 5.70
CA ASN A 90 9.26 -11.25 7.00
C ASN A 90 9.31 -9.76 7.35
N ASP A 91 9.64 -8.89 6.39
CA ASP A 91 9.67 -7.43 6.59
C ASP A 91 8.26 -6.85 6.76
N HIS A 92 7.26 -7.44 6.09
CA HIS A 92 5.87 -7.04 6.27
C HIS A 92 5.29 -7.49 7.61
N ALA A 93 5.59 -8.72 8.05
CA ALA A 93 5.20 -9.19 9.37
C ALA A 93 5.82 -8.32 10.49
N LYS A 94 7.10 -7.95 10.33
CA LYS A 94 7.80 -7.05 11.25
C LYS A 94 7.17 -5.65 11.29
N SER A 95 6.88 -5.05 10.14
CA SER A 95 6.23 -3.73 10.09
C SER A 95 4.80 -3.74 10.64
N ILE A 96 4.03 -4.81 10.43
CA ILE A 96 2.70 -4.96 11.06
C ILE A 96 2.81 -5.04 12.59
N ALA A 97 3.80 -5.79 13.11
CA ALA A 97 4.02 -5.91 14.55
C ALA A 97 4.39 -4.55 15.17
N GLU A 98 5.29 -3.80 14.53
CA GLU A 98 5.67 -2.45 14.94
C GLU A 98 4.47 -1.49 14.91
N ILE A 99 3.68 -1.47 13.82
CA ILE A 99 2.46 -0.66 13.71
C ILE A 99 1.47 -1.00 14.83
N ARG A 100 1.30 -2.29 15.17
CA ARG A 100 0.39 -2.71 16.25
C ARG A 100 0.83 -2.19 17.62
N GLN A 101 2.13 -2.06 17.86
CA GLN A 101 2.67 -1.52 19.12
C GLN A 101 2.56 0.00 19.18
N ILE A 102 2.78 0.70 18.06
CA ILE A 102 2.78 2.17 18.01
C ILE A 102 1.35 2.75 17.96
N ARG A 103 0.41 2.09 17.27
CA ARG A 103 -0.98 2.59 17.11
C ARG A 103 -1.65 3.04 18.42
N PRO A 104 -1.66 2.28 19.52
CA PRO A 104 -2.31 2.72 20.76
C PRO A 104 -1.63 3.94 21.42
N LEU A 105 -0.41 4.29 21.01
CA LEU A 105 0.30 5.47 21.47
C LEU A 105 -0.03 6.73 20.63
N LEU A 106 -0.68 6.57 19.48
CA LEU A 106 -1.20 7.67 18.67
C LEU A 106 -2.63 7.99 19.14
N VAL A 107 -2.73 8.97 20.04
CA VAL A 107 -3.99 9.27 20.74
C VAL A 107 -4.74 10.36 20.01
N VAL A 108 -5.99 10.07 19.62
CA VAL A 108 -6.91 11.08 19.09
C VAL A 108 -7.69 11.70 20.25
N SER A 109 -7.78 13.03 20.26
CA SER A 109 -8.43 13.79 21.33
C SER A 109 -9.11 15.06 20.81
N GLU A 110 -9.94 15.68 21.66
CA GLU A 110 -10.64 16.94 21.38
C GLU A 110 -11.47 16.90 20.09
N VAL A 111 -12.07 15.74 19.77
CA VAL A 111 -12.92 15.58 18.58
C VAL A 111 -14.22 16.34 18.77
N ALA A 112 -14.50 17.29 17.87
CA ALA A 112 -15.72 18.08 17.89
C ALA A 112 -16.18 18.46 16.47
N ALA A 113 -17.50 18.58 16.31
CA ALA A 113 -18.09 19.24 15.16
C ALA A 113 -18.02 20.78 15.33
N THR A 114 -17.71 21.50 14.26
CA THR A 114 -17.62 22.97 14.24
C THR A 114 -18.29 23.55 13.00
N ALA A 115 -18.33 24.89 12.91
CA ALA A 115 -18.85 25.59 11.74
C ALA A 115 -18.10 25.17 10.47
N SER A 116 -18.84 24.68 9.47
CA SER A 116 -18.34 24.24 8.17
C SER A 116 -18.44 25.36 7.13
N SER A 117 -17.86 25.14 5.95
CA SER A 117 -17.95 26.06 4.81
C SER A 117 -19.37 26.22 4.23
N GLY A 118 -20.36 25.44 4.68
CA GLY A 118 -21.76 25.58 4.26
C GLY A 118 -22.71 24.60 4.96
N PRO A 119 -24.03 24.84 4.92
CA PRO A 119 -25.01 24.02 5.65
C PRO A 119 -25.14 22.56 5.18
N TRP A 120 -24.69 22.25 3.95
CA TRP A 120 -24.61 20.89 3.40
C TRP A 120 -23.30 20.18 3.73
N LYS A 121 -22.49 20.73 4.64
CA LYS A 121 -21.24 20.13 5.09
C LYS A 121 -21.19 20.07 6.61
N GLU A 122 -20.47 19.08 7.10
CA GLU A 122 -20.12 18.96 8.51
C GLU A 122 -18.60 19.02 8.62
N LYS A 123 -18.09 19.88 9.51
CA LYS A 123 -16.65 20.03 9.75
C LYS A 123 -16.31 19.45 11.11
N ILE A 124 -15.31 18.58 11.12
CA ILE A 124 -14.80 17.87 12.28
C ILE A 124 -13.39 18.36 12.53
N VAL A 125 -13.12 18.75 13.77
CA VAL A 125 -11.78 19.15 14.21
C VAL A 125 -11.36 18.27 15.38
N GLY A 126 -10.05 18.12 15.55
CA GLY A 126 -9.49 17.41 16.68
C GLY A 126 -7.97 17.41 16.63
N ARG A 127 -7.36 16.60 17.48
CA ARG A 127 -5.91 16.50 17.59
C ARG A 127 -5.46 15.05 17.64
N VAL A 128 -4.29 14.77 17.06
CA VAL A 128 -3.56 13.52 17.23
C VAL A 128 -2.28 13.82 18.01
N VAL A 129 -2.03 13.08 19.09
CA VAL A 129 -0.82 13.17 19.90
C VAL A 129 0.02 11.93 19.65
N ASN A 130 1.27 12.10 19.24
CA ASN A 130 2.21 10.99 19.11
C ASN A 130 2.91 10.74 20.46
N ASN A 131 2.36 9.84 21.28
CA ASN A 131 3.02 9.47 22.55
C ASN A 131 4.11 8.41 22.37
N ALA A 132 4.37 7.92 21.16
CA ALA A 132 5.48 7.01 20.92
C ALA A 132 6.83 7.72 21.02
N ASP A 133 7.89 6.92 21.08
CA ASP A 133 9.28 7.40 21.07
C ASP A 133 9.89 7.36 19.65
N VAL A 134 9.03 7.25 18.63
CA VAL A 134 9.39 7.26 17.21
C VAL A 134 8.56 8.30 16.46
N ALA A 135 9.15 8.91 15.44
CA ALA A 135 8.42 9.78 14.53
C ALA A 135 7.54 8.96 13.57
N VAL A 136 6.38 9.51 13.20
CA VAL A 136 5.45 8.89 12.26
C VAL A 136 5.07 9.85 11.14
N GLU A 137 4.77 9.31 9.97
CA GLU A 137 4.31 10.07 8.81
C GLU A 137 3.09 9.41 8.17
N ASN A 138 2.48 10.09 7.19
CA ASN A 138 1.36 9.56 6.42
C ASN A 138 0.19 9.08 7.33
N LEU A 139 -0.15 9.88 8.34
CA LEU A 139 -1.27 9.57 9.24
C LEU A 139 -2.59 9.53 8.44
N ASN A 140 -3.26 8.39 8.48
CA ASN A 140 -4.59 8.18 7.94
C ASN A 140 -5.59 7.97 9.08
N LEU A 141 -6.63 8.79 9.12
CA LEU A 141 -7.68 8.74 10.12
C LEU A 141 -8.91 8.05 9.55
N CYS A 142 -9.50 7.15 10.32
CA CYS A 142 -10.86 6.66 10.11
C CYS A 142 -11.80 7.48 10.98
N VAL A 143 -12.75 8.17 10.35
CA VAL A 143 -13.78 8.96 11.02
C VAL A 143 -15.12 8.26 10.85
N MET A 144 -15.78 7.93 11.95
CA MET A 144 -17.07 7.27 11.99
C MET A 144 -18.12 8.21 12.56
N PHE A 145 -19.28 8.27 11.90
CA PHE A 145 -20.36 9.19 12.21
C PHE A 145 -21.58 8.40 12.67
N PHE A 146 -22.13 8.76 13.83
CA PHE A 146 -23.26 8.07 14.42
C PHE A 146 -24.45 9.00 14.62
N ASP A 147 -25.66 8.45 14.50
CA ASP A 147 -26.90 9.13 14.86
C ASP A 147 -27.08 9.18 16.40
N GLY A 148 -28.22 9.73 16.85
CA GLY A 148 -28.55 9.83 18.28
C GLY A 148 -28.87 8.51 18.95
N ASP A 149 -29.25 7.51 18.16
CA ASP A 149 -29.55 6.16 18.63
C ASP A 149 -28.29 5.27 18.64
N GLY A 150 -27.16 5.78 18.15
CA GLY A 150 -25.87 5.11 18.10
C GLY A 150 -25.65 4.26 16.85
N HIS A 151 -26.49 4.38 15.81
CA HIS A 151 -26.26 3.69 14.55
C HIS A 151 -25.20 4.40 13.71
N LEU A 152 -24.36 3.62 13.03
CA LEU A 152 -23.39 4.15 12.09
C LEU A 152 -24.11 4.70 10.85
N ILE A 153 -23.98 6.00 10.62
CA ILE A 153 -24.51 6.69 9.43
C ILE A 153 -23.50 6.58 8.28
N ASP A 154 -22.22 6.81 8.59
CA ASP A 154 -21.18 7.00 7.58
C ASP A 154 -19.78 6.74 8.17
N ALA A 155 -18.81 6.43 7.31
CA ALA A 155 -17.41 6.29 7.66
C ALA A 155 -16.49 6.74 6.52
N GLU A 156 -15.51 7.58 6.85
CA GLU A 156 -14.57 8.14 5.88
C GLU A 156 -13.11 7.92 6.31
N TYR A 157 -12.23 7.75 5.33
CA TYR A 157 -10.78 7.76 5.53
C TYR A 157 -10.20 9.09 5.07
N SER A 158 -9.43 9.75 5.94
CA SER A 158 -8.81 11.03 5.64
C SER A 158 -7.32 11.02 5.98
N TRP A 159 -6.51 11.36 4.97
CA TRP A 159 -5.07 11.53 5.13
C TRP A 159 -4.76 12.93 5.63
N LEU A 160 -3.91 13.05 6.65
CA LEU A 160 -3.38 14.33 7.12
C LEU A 160 -2.25 14.81 6.19
N ARG A 161 -2.62 15.17 4.95
CA ARG A 161 -1.68 15.41 3.84
C ARG A 161 -0.71 16.57 4.06
N ASP A 162 -1.09 17.55 4.89
CA ASP A 162 -0.32 18.76 5.09
C ASP A 162 0.79 18.60 6.15
N GLN A 163 0.84 17.46 6.84
CA GLN A 163 1.87 17.18 7.86
C GLN A 163 2.73 16.00 7.42
N GLN A 164 3.98 16.29 7.05
CA GLN A 164 4.91 15.28 6.58
C GLN A 164 5.38 14.36 7.70
N VAL A 165 5.71 14.87 8.88
CA VAL A 165 6.23 14.06 9.99
C VAL A 165 5.69 14.58 11.32
N VAL A 166 5.30 13.66 12.19
CA VAL A 166 4.87 13.90 13.56
C VAL A 166 5.88 13.30 14.52
N GLU A 167 6.70 14.16 15.12
CA GLU A 167 7.77 13.81 16.03
C GLU A 167 7.25 13.19 17.35
N PRO A 168 8.12 12.48 18.10
CA PRO A 168 7.78 12.03 19.45
C PRO A 168 7.25 13.17 20.32
N LYS A 169 6.15 12.89 21.03
CA LYS A 169 5.40 13.81 21.90
C LYS A 169 4.80 15.03 21.19
N GLN A 170 4.87 15.10 19.86
CA GLN A 170 4.25 16.18 19.10
C GLN A 170 2.74 15.99 19.03
N THR A 171 2.03 17.12 19.01
CA THR A 171 0.58 17.19 18.78
C THR A 171 0.31 17.86 17.45
N VAL A 172 -0.63 17.28 16.68
CA VAL A 172 -1.02 17.78 15.37
C VAL A 172 -2.53 17.95 15.32
N ALA A 173 -2.98 19.11 14.85
CA ALA A 173 -4.40 19.37 14.68
C ALA A 173 -4.87 18.86 13.31
N PHE A 174 -6.11 18.40 13.23
CA PHE A 174 -6.76 18.06 11.96
C PHE A 174 -8.09 18.80 11.81
N ALA A 175 -8.46 19.01 10.55
CA ALA A 175 -9.78 19.52 10.16
C ALA A 175 -10.25 18.73 8.93
N ILE A 176 -11.38 18.04 9.07
CA ILE A 176 -11.98 17.20 8.03
C ILE A 176 -13.37 17.76 7.75
N GLU A 177 -13.71 17.95 6.47
CA GLU A 177 -15.07 18.27 6.06
C GLU A 177 -15.67 17.10 5.31
N ARG A 178 -16.88 16.69 5.69
CA ARG A 178 -17.69 15.74 4.93
C ARG A 178 -18.92 16.40 4.33
N SER A 179 -19.43 15.80 3.27
CA SER A 179 -20.69 16.21 2.66
C SER A 179 -21.88 15.59 3.40
N LEU A 180 -22.91 16.39 3.67
CA LEU A 180 -24.20 15.91 4.16
C LEU A 180 -25.19 15.69 3.01
N GLY A 181 -24.86 16.09 1.78
CA GLY A 181 -25.76 16.04 0.63
C GLY A 181 -25.47 17.14 -0.38
N GLN A 182 -26.44 17.42 -1.25
CA GLN A 182 -26.38 18.52 -2.21
C GLN A 182 -26.84 19.84 -1.57
N GLY A 183 -26.30 20.96 -2.08
CA GLY A 183 -26.59 22.29 -1.53
C GLY A 183 -28.03 22.80 -1.77
N ASN A 184 -28.80 22.14 -2.63
CA ASN A 184 -30.20 22.46 -2.93
C ASN A 184 -31.21 21.63 -2.13
N GLU A 185 -30.75 20.70 -1.28
CA GLU A 185 -31.63 19.88 -0.46
C GLU A 185 -32.27 20.68 0.69
N PRO A 186 -33.49 20.34 1.12
CA PRO A 186 -34.12 20.97 2.27
C PRO A 186 -33.26 20.84 3.54
N MET A 187 -33.16 21.91 4.33
CA MET A 187 -32.37 21.91 5.57
C MET A 187 -32.78 20.82 6.56
N SER A 188 -34.06 20.43 6.56
CA SER A 188 -34.56 19.32 7.39
C SER A 188 -33.97 17.97 7.02
N GLU A 189 -33.65 17.74 5.74
CA GLU A 189 -33.02 16.49 5.28
C GLU A 189 -31.53 16.48 5.62
N LEU A 190 -30.83 17.59 5.37
CA LEU A 190 -29.42 17.73 5.74
C LEU A 190 -29.21 17.60 7.26
N ALA A 191 -30.12 18.17 8.07
CA ALA A 191 -30.07 18.08 9.51
C ALA A 191 -30.19 16.63 10.02
N ARG A 192 -30.96 15.76 9.36
CA ARG A 192 -31.10 14.34 9.73
C ARG A 192 -29.83 13.53 9.51
N ARG A 193 -28.93 14.00 8.64
CA ARG A 193 -27.66 13.32 8.33
C ARG A 193 -26.50 13.83 9.19
N LYS A 194 -26.72 14.89 9.99
CA LYS A 194 -25.70 15.36 10.94
C LYS A 194 -25.43 14.31 11.99
N SER A 195 -24.16 14.17 12.33
CA SER A 195 -23.74 13.25 13.37
C SER A 195 -24.10 13.81 14.75
N GLN A 196 -24.46 12.94 15.68
CA GLN A 196 -24.60 13.28 17.10
C GLN A 196 -23.39 12.79 17.89
N ARG A 197 -22.70 11.76 17.39
CA ARG A 197 -21.44 11.27 17.90
C ARG A 197 -20.46 11.03 16.75
N ILE A 198 -19.19 11.36 17.00
CA ILE A 198 -18.10 11.19 16.04
C ILE A 198 -16.99 10.44 16.76
N ASP A 199 -16.59 9.30 16.21
CA ASP A 199 -15.42 8.56 16.69
C ASP A 199 -14.31 8.66 15.63
N VAL A 200 -13.11 9.06 16.05
CA VAL A 200 -11.95 9.17 15.17
C VAL A 200 -10.84 8.27 15.68
N GLN A 201 -10.24 7.50 14.77
CA GLN A 201 -9.15 6.57 15.09
C GLN A 201 -8.04 6.67 14.05
N VAL A 202 -6.80 6.43 14.49
CA VAL A 202 -5.67 6.28 13.55
C VAL A 202 -5.75 4.91 12.89
N ALA A 203 -6.06 4.90 11.59
CA ALA A 203 -6.18 3.69 10.80
C ALA A 203 -4.82 3.19 10.30
N ASN A 204 -3.99 4.10 9.79
CA ASN A 204 -2.69 3.76 9.20
C ASN A 204 -1.67 4.88 9.36
N PHE A 205 -0.39 4.52 9.29
CA PHE A 205 0.76 5.42 9.35
C PHE A 205 2.03 4.70 8.92
N THR A 206 3.09 5.46 8.64
CA THR A 206 4.43 4.93 8.42
C THR A 206 5.35 5.38 9.56
N ILE A 207 6.21 4.48 10.05
CA ILE A 207 7.23 4.82 11.05
C ILE A 207 8.43 5.40 10.31
N VAL A 208 8.86 6.60 10.70
CA VAL A 208 10.09 7.20 10.19
C VAL A 208 11.24 6.61 11.01
N GLN A 209 12.05 5.74 10.39
CA GLN A 209 13.25 5.24 11.07
C GLN A 209 14.14 6.43 11.39
N ALA A 210 14.47 6.63 12.68
CA ALA A 210 15.50 7.58 13.05
C ALA A 210 16.76 7.25 12.25
N PRO A 211 17.48 8.26 11.69
CA PRO A 211 18.80 7.99 11.15
C PRO A 211 19.57 7.28 12.25
N ARG A 212 20.08 6.07 11.96
CA ARG A 212 20.95 5.34 12.89
C ARG A 212 21.90 6.38 13.42
N SER A 213 21.79 6.74 14.70
CA SER A 213 22.84 7.54 15.32
C SER A 213 24.07 6.67 15.11
N GLU A 214 24.97 7.08 14.21
CA GLU A 214 26.29 6.49 14.17
C GLU A 214 26.76 6.57 15.60
N ALA A 215 26.81 5.41 16.25
CA ALA A 215 27.24 5.30 17.62
C ALA A 215 28.52 6.11 17.67
N SER A 216 28.47 7.23 18.39
CA SER A 216 29.64 8.07 18.57
C SER A 216 30.66 7.15 19.19
N SER A 217 31.53 6.60 18.34
CA SER A 217 32.67 5.82 18.76
C SER A 217 33.59 6.87 19.38
N GLY A 218 33.26 7.22 20.63
CA GLY A 218 34.14 7.92 21.53
C GLY A 218 35.28 6.98 21.84
N ARG A 219 36.12 6.74 20.84
CA ARG A 219 37.47 6.28 21.02
C ARG A 219 38.19 7.47 21.64
N ARG A 220 38.10 7.60 22.97
CA ARG A 220 39.06 8.39 23.72
C ARG A 220 40.41 7.74 23.45
N ASP A 221 41.25 8.39 22.64
CA ASP A 221 42.67 8.10 22.67
C ASP A 221 43.21 8.51 24.04
N PRO A 222 43.77 7.59 24.84
CA PRO A 222 44.36 7.92 26.13
C PRO A 222 45.82 8.37 26.01
N ASN A 223 46.24 8.90 24.87
CA ASN A 223 47.60 9.39 24.66
C ASN A 223 47.58 10.82 24.12
N THR A 224 47.52 11.78 25.03
CA THR A 224 48.18 13.06 24.82
C THR A 224 48.98 13.35 26.07
N GLN A 225 50.30 13.46 25.84
CA GLN A 225 51.36 13.65 26.81
C GLN A 225 51.25 14.98 27.54
#